data_AF-A0A2M4AZM1-F1
#
_entry.id   AF-A0A2M4AZM1-F1
#
_cell.length_a   1.000
_cell.length_b   1.000
_cell.length_c   1.000
_cell.angle_alpha   90.00
_cell.angle_beta   90.00
_cell.angle_gamma   90.00
#
_symmetry.space_group_name_H-M   'P 1'
#
loop_
_entity.id
_entity.type
_entity.pdbx_description
1 polymer ?
#
loop_
_entity_poly.entity_id
_entity_poly.type
_entity_poly.pdbx_seq_one_letter_code
_entity_poly.pdbx_strand_id
1 'polypeptide(L)'
;DSFRNPENEFITMARSIMNLQSVVKMAKMMGFALFPKLMSRLKIDFLTKEEDRFFRQTIKETMRVREEKGIFRPDMIELLMQAKKGSLKHQPEGDDKKGSATSTEEGFATVEESQIGRRAHDRAWTDSELIAQAFIFFFAGYETVSWSISFALYELAIAEDLQQKLREEIDETEASLADGEVIGYEKLQSMRYMDMVVSETLRRWPFGTVLNRECNQEYLYDDG
;
A
#
# COMPACT_ATOMS: atom_id res chain seq x y z
N ASP A 1 14.18 -13.81 -8.37
CA ASP A 1 12.87 -13.39 -8.88
C ASP A 1 11.80 -14.11 -8.08
N SER A 2 10.94 -13.34 -7.40
CA SER A 2 9.89 -13.85 -6.51
C SER A 2 8.77 -14.59 -7.25
N PHE A 3 8.57 -14.31 -8.55
CA PHE A 3 7.60 -15.04 -9.38
C PHE A 3 8.07 -16.45 -9.76
N ARG A 4 9.38 -16.61 -9.94
CA ARG A 4 9.99 -17.91 -10.31
C ARG A 4 10.36 -18.76 -9.11
N ASN A 5 10.58 -18.15 -7.95
CA ASN A 5 10.91 -18.86 -6.72
C ASN A 5 9.93 -18.46 -5.60
N PRO A 6 8.86 -19.24 -5.39
CA PRO A 6 7.86 -19.00 -4.35
C PRO A 6 8.42 -19.07 -2.92
N GLU A 7 9.59 -19.67 -2.73
CA GLU A 7 10.30 -19.77 -1.44
C GLU A 7 11.48 -18.79 -1.35
N ASN A 8 11.49 -17.74 -2.17
CA ASN A 8 12.46 -16.66 -2.03
C ASN A 8 12.45 -16.12 -0.59
N GLU A 9 13.65 -15.91 -0.04
CA GLU A 9 13.90 -15.32 1.27
C GLU A 9 13.01 -14.10 1.54
N PHE A 10 12.83 -13.22 0.55
CA PHE A 10 11.97 -12.05 0.70
C PHE A 10 10.49 -12.41 0.98
N ILE A 11 9.92 -13.38 0.26
CA ILE A 11 8.54 -13.85 0.48
C ILE A 11 8.44 -14.53 1.84
N THR A 12 9.42 -15.38 2.18
CA THR A 12 9.45 -16.12 3.44
C THR A 12 9.52 -15.16 4.64
N MET A 13 10.36 -14.13 4.56
CA MET A 13 10.47 -13.09 5.59
C MET A 13 9.19 -12.26 5.70
N ALA A 14 8.58 -11.88 4.57
CA ALA A 14 7.29 -11.19 4.56
C ALA A 14 6.19 -12.02 5.22
N ARG A 15 6.02 -13.28 4.80
CA ARG A 15 5.06 -14.23 5.41
C ARG A 15 5.33 -14.47 6.88
N SER A 16 6.60 -14.52 7.29
CA SER A 16 6.96 -14.67 8.70
C SER A 16 6.40 -13.52 9.52
N ILE A 17 6.65 -12.27 9.13
CA ILE A 17 6.16 -11.08 9.84
C ILE A 17 4.65 -11.15 10.06
N MET A 18 3.96 -11.71 9.07
CA MET A 18 2.50 -11.71 8.96
C MET A 18 1.88 -13.02 9.45
N ASN A 19 2.66 -13.89 10.08
CA ASN A 19 2.15 -15.14 10.60
C ASN A 19 1.26 -14.90 11.84
N LEU A 20 -0.03 -14.67 11.59
CA LEU A 20 -1.07 -14.48 12.59
C LEU A 20 -1.40 -15.76 13.37
N GLN A 21 -0.96 -16.94 12.92
CA GLN A 21 -1.11 -18.19 13.66
C GLN A 21 -0.13 -18.28 14.85
N SER A 22 0.92 -17.44 14.86
CA SER A 22 1.83 -17.37 15.99
C SER A 22 1.19 -16.63 17.18
N VAL A 23 0.87 -17.38 18.23
CA VAL A 23 0.31 -16.83 19.49
C VAL A 23 1.20 -15.72 20.07
N VAL A 24 2.53 -15.85 19.93
CA VAL A 24 3.48 -14.84 20.40
C VAL A 24 3.36 -13.55 19.59
N LYS A 25 3.25 -13.63 18.26
CA LYS A 25 3.09 -12.44 17.41
C LYS A 25 1.72 -11.80 17.61
N MET A 26 0.67 -12.61 17.76
CA MET A 26 -0.67 -12.13 18.11
C MET A 26 -0.68 -11.38 19.45
N ALA A 27 -0.04 -11.95 20.49
CA ALA A 27 0.07 -11.29 21.79
C ALA A 27 0.86 -9.97 21.72
N LYS A 28 1.94 -9.93 20.92
CA LYS A 28 2.67 -8.67 20.66
C LYS A 28 1.78 -7.64 19.98
N MET A 29 1.05 -8.02 18.92
CA MET A 29 0.13 -7.11 18.21
C MET A 29 -0.95 -6.55 19.14
N MET A 30 -1.60 -7.40 19.93
CA MET A 30 -2.56 -6.96 20.94
C MET A 30 -1.92 -6.03 21.97
N GLY A 31 -0.69 -6.32 22.41
CA GLY A 31 0.06 -5.46 23.32
C GLY A 31 0.33 -4.08 22.74
N PHE A 32 0.71 -3.98 21.46
CA PHE A 32 0.89 -2.71 20.76
C PHE A 32 -0.42 -1.94 20.56
N ALA A 33 -1.52 -2.64 20.31
CA ALA A 33 -2.84 -2.02 20.15
C ALA A 33 -3.40 -1.47 21.48
N LEU A 34 -3.29 -2.22 22.57
CA LEU A 34 -3.91 -1.87 23.86
C LEU A 34 -2.99 -1.04 24.76
N PHE A 35 -1.68 -1.34 24.76
CA PHE A 35 -0.73 -0.75 25.70
C PHE A 35 0.58 -0.29 25.01
N PRO A 36 0.52 0.60 24.00
CA PRO A 36 1.70 1.01 23.22
C PRO A 36 2.81 1.60 24.10
N LYS A 37 2.46 2.36 25.15
CA LYS A 37 3.42 2.95 26.10
C LYS A 37 4.13 1.91 26.96
N LEU A 38 3.49 0.77 27.24
CA LEU A 38 4.10 -0.33 28.01
C LEU A 38 5.08 -1.10 27.12
N MET A 39 4.66 -1.43 25.90
CA MET A 39 5.48 -2.14 24.93
C MET A 39 6.77 -1.37 24.62
N SER A 40 6.66 -0.05 24.43
CA SER A 40 7.82 0.81 24.18
C SER A 40 8.77 0.88 25.39
N ARG A 41 8.24 0.93 26.62
CA ARG A 41 9.06 0.89 27.84
C ARG A 41 9.79 -0.43 28.03
N LEU A 42 9.14 -1.54 27.68
CA LEU A 42 9.75 -2.88 27.74
C LEU A 42 10.69 -3.17 26.55
N LYS A 43 10.83 -2.24 25.60
CA LYS A 43 11.64 -2.38 24.38
C LYS A 43 11.32 -3.67 23.62
N ILE A 44 10.03 -4.03 23.58
CA ILE A 44 9.55 -5.15 22.78
C ILE A 44 9.33 -4.62 21.37
N ASP A 45 10.03 -5.21 20.40
CA ASP A 45 9.86 -4.87 18.98
C ASP A 45 8.76 -5.71 18.33
N PHE A 46 8.08 -5.09 17.36
CA PHE A 46 7.10 -5.76 16.49
C PHE A 46 7.75 -6.87 15.68
N LEU A 47 8.91 -6.57 15.07
CA LEU A 47 9.71 -7.51 14.30
C LEU A 47 10.61 -8.35 15.19
N THR A 48 10.90 -9.57 14.74
CA THR A 48 12.02 -10.34 15.26
C THR A 48 13.34 -9.73 14.78
N LYS A 49 14.44 -10.01 15.48
CA LYS A 49 15.78 -9.50 15.12
C LYS A 49 16.26 -9.99 13.75
N GLU A 50 15.74 -11.10 13.27
CA GLU A 50 16.06 -11.66 11.96
C GLU A 50 15.32 -10.88 10.86
N GLU A 51 14.01 -10.73 11.00
CA GLU A 51 13.17 -9.94 10.08
C GLU A 51 13.68 -8.49 9.98
N ASP A 52 13.92 -7.84 11.12
CA ASP A 52 14.44 -6.46 11.17
C ASP A 52 15.79 -6.33 10.44
N ARG A 53 16.72 -7.27 10.67
CA ARG A 53 18.03 -7.29 10.01
C ARG A 53 17.88 -7.46 8.50
N PHE A 54 17.05 -8.39 8.06
CA PHE A 54 16.82 -8.66 6.64
C PHE A 54 16.31 -7.41 5.92
N PHE A 55 15.18 -6.84 6.36
CA PHE A 55 14.59 -5.67 5.68
C PHE A 55 15.51 -4.44 5.73
N ARG A 56 16.18 -4.19 6.86
CA ARG A 56 17.18 -3.12 6.97
C ARG A 56 18.32 -3.30 5.97
N GLN A 57 18.87 -4.51 5.88
CA GLN A 57 19.97 -4.80 4.98
C GLN A 57 19.56 -4.68 3.52
N THR A 58 18.42 -5.25 3.14
CA THR A 58 17.91 -5.21 1.76
C THR A 58 17.64 -3.79 1.28
N ILE A 59 16.97 -2.97 2.09
CA ILE A 59 16.65 -1.59 1.72
C ILE A 59 17.94 -0.75 1.63
N LYS A 60 18.82 -0.88 2.63
CA LYS A 60 20.09 -0.15 2.67
C LYS A 60 20.99 -0.51 1.48
N GLU A 61 21.10 -1.79 1.17
CA GLU A 61 21.89 -2.25 0.03
C GLU A 61 21.29 -1.79 -1.29
N THR A 62 19.96 -1.81 -1.43
CA THR A 62 19.28 -1.29 -2.61
C THR A 62 19.60 0.19 -2.85
N MET A 63 19.52 1.01 -1.80
CA MET A 63 19.89 2.43 -1.89
C MET A 63 21.37 2.62 -2.24
N ARG A 64 22.27 1.86 -1.59
CA ARG A 64 23.72 1.92 -1.84
C ARG A 64 24.06 1.60 -3.29
N VAL A 65 23.54 0.50 -3.83
CA VAL A 65 23.79 0.07 -5.21
C VAL A 65 23.26 1.08 -6.22
N ARG A 66 22.09 1.68 -5.95
CA ARG A 66 21.53 2.73 -6.82
C ARG A 66 22.40 3.98 -6.82
N GLU A 67 22.89 4.40 -5.66
CA GLU A 67 23.78 5.56 -5.54
C GLU A 67 25.13 5.33 -6.22
N GLU A 68 25.77 4.17 -5.98
CA GLU A 68 27.08 3.83 -6.56
C GLU A 68 27.03 3.68 -8.08
N LYS A 69 25.94 3.11 -8.62
CA LYS A 69 25.78 2.88 -10.05
C LYS A 69 25.06 4.01 -10.79
N GLY A 70 24.62 5.05 -10.08
CA GLY A 70 23.83 6.14 -10.66
C GLY A 70 22.51 5.66 -11.28
N ILE A 71 21.87 4.65 -10.69
CA ILE A 71 20.60 4.10 -11.19
C ILE A 71 19.46 5.00 -10.70
N PHE A 72 18.86 5.75 -11.63
CA PHE A 72 17.63 6.50 -11.39
C PHE A 72 16.41 5.65 -11.75
N ARG A 73 15.43 5.56 -10.85
CA ARG A 73 14.12 4.97 -11.12
C ARG A 73 13.05 5.82 -10.45
N PRO A 74 12.01 6.30 -11.15
CA PRO A 74 10.97 7.14 -10.56
C PRO A 74 10.03 6.29 -9.67
N ASP A 75 10.53 5.86 -8.51
CA ASP A 75 9.83 5.02 -7.55
C ASP A 75 9.99 5.57 -6.12
N MET A 76 9.33 4.93 -5.15
CA MET A 76 9.37 5.34 -3.75
C MET A 76 10.79 5.37 -3.17
N ILE A 77 11.68 4.45 -3.56
CA ILE A 77 13.05 4.41 -3.05
C ILE A 77 13.82 5.63 -3.52
N GLU A 78 13.60 6.07 -4.75
CA GLU A 78 14.16 7.31 -5.28
C GLU A 78 13.63 8.53 -4.54
N LEU A 79 12.32 8.60 -4.25
CA LEU A 79 11.76 9.67 -3.41
C LEU A 79 12.41 9.71 -2.02
N LEU A 80 12.66 8.55 -1.40
CA LEU A 80 13.36 8.45 -0.11
C LEU A 80 14.84 8.88 -0.22
N MET A 81 15.52 8.55 -1.31
CA MET A 81 16.89 9.01 -1.58
C MET A 81 16.96 10.54 -1.79
N GLN A 82 15.97 11.12 -2.46
CA GLN A 82 15.85 12.57 -2.63
C GLN A 82 15.48 13.27 -1.32
N ALA A 83 14.57 12.69 -0.52
CA ALA A 83 14.25 13.17 0.83
C ALA A 83 15.49 13.19 1.72
N LYS A 84 16.33 12.15 1.65
CA LYS A 84 17.61 12.08 2.37
C LYS A 84 18.56 13.23 2.01
N LYS A 85 18.60 13.60 0.73
CA LYS A 85 19.45 14.67 0.19
C LYS A 85 18.87 16.07 0.36
N GLY A 86 17.67 16.20 0.93
CA GLY A 86 16.95 17.48 1.00
C GLY A 86 16.52 18.01 -0.37
N SER A 87 16.50 17.14 -1.40
CA SER A 87 16.23 17.52 -2.79
C SER A 87 14.84 17.10 -3.28
N LEU A 88 13.93 16.77 -2.35
CA LEU A 88 12.56 16.40 -2.70
C LEU A 88 11.85 17.60 -3.33
N LYS A 89 11.50 17.49 -4.61
CA LYS A 89 10.79 18.54 -5.34
C LYS A 89 9.31 18.19 -5.44
N HIS A 90 8.45 19.19 -5.24
CA HIS A 90 7.04 19.06 -5.59
C HIS A 90 6.91 19.02 -7.12
N GLN A 91 6.15 18.05 -7.62
CA GLN A 91 5.78 18.01 -9.03
C GLN A 91 4.75 19.12 -9.29
N PRO A 92 4.92 19.98 -10.32
CA PRO A 92 3.93 21.00 -10.63
C PRO A 92 2.65 20.34 -11.17
N GLU A 93 1.48 20.89 -10.78
CA GLU A 93 0.10 20.41 -11.02
C GLU A 93 -0.33 20.23 -12.51
N GLY A 94 0.61 20.25 -13.46
CA GLY A 94 0.33 20.35 -14.91
C GLY A 94 0.59 19.10 -15.74
N ASP A 95 1.28 18.06 -15.24
CA ASP A 95 1.61 16.88 -16.04
C ASP A 95 0.56 15.77 -15.98
N ASP A 96 -0.19 15.63 -14.87
CA ASP A 96 -1.21 14.58 -14.74
C ASP A 96 -2.52 14.91 -15.48
N LYS A 97 -2.78 16.19 -15.78
CA LYS A 97 -3.97 16.62 -16.54
C LYS A 97 -3.88 16.40 -18.05
N LYS A 98 -2.76 15.92 -18.58
CA LYS A 98 -2.64 15.63 -20.02
C LYS A 98 -3.18 14.25 -20.41
N GLY A 99 -3.49 13.38 -19.46
CA GLY A 99 -4.12 12.06 -19.72
C GLY A 99 -5.65 12.06 -19.59
N SER A 100 -6.24 12.90 -18.73
CA SER A 100 -7.69 12.90 -18.49
C SER A 100 -8.27 14.30 -18.61
N ALA A 101 -8.51 14.73 -19.84
CA ALA A 101 -9.30 15.93 -20.14
C ALA A 101 -10.68 15.59 -20.72
N THR A 102 -11.05 14.30 -20.82
CA THR A 102 -12.29 13.90 -21.49
C THR A 102 -12.96 12.66 -20.87
N SER A 103 -13.12 12.61 -19.55
CA SER A 103 -14.27 11.93 -18.94
C SER A 103 -14.39 12.30 -17.48
N THR A 104 -15.56 12.82 -17.13
CA THR A 104 -16.02 13.01 -15.74
C THR A 104 -16.44 11.64 -15.20
N GLU A 105 -15.51 10.69 -15.12
CA GLU A 105 -15.75 9.43 -14.43
C GLU A 105 -15.12 9.54 -13.05
N GLU A 106 -15.95 9.90 -12.07
CA GLU A 106 -15.66 9.90 -10.64
C GLU A 106 -15.40 8.45 -10.18
N GLY A 107 -14.23 7.90 -10.49
CA GLY A 107 -13.73 6.71 -9.82
C GLY A 107 -13.46 7.03 -8.36
N PHE A 108 -13.93 6.19 -7.43
CA PHE A 108 -13.77 6.33 -5.98
C PHE A 108 -12.30 6.48 -5.50
N ALA A 109 -11.33 6.24 -6.38
CA ALA A 109 -9.90 6.26 -6.11
C ALA A 109 -9.14 7.46 -6.74
N THR A 110 -9.81 8.48 -7.28
CA THR A 110 -9.11 9.70 -7.73
C THR A 110 -8.67 10.52 -6.52
N VAL A 111 -7.37 10.49 -6.23
CA VAL A 111 -6.77 11.28 -5.14
C VAL A 111 -6.62 12.72 -5.63
N GLU A 112 -7.48 13.62 -5.17
CA GLU A 112 -7.16 15.05 -5.23
C GLU A 112 -6.00 15.32 -4.25
N GLU A 113 -4.86 15.79 -4.77
CA GLU A 113 -3.74 16.17 -3.91
C GLU A 113 -4.16 17.28 -2.94
N SER A 114 -4.10 16.97 -1.64
CA SER A 114 -4.39 17.95 -0.61
C SER A 114 -3.33 19.05 -0.59
N GLN A 115 -3.78 20.32 -0.66
CA GLN A 115 -2.95 21.51 -0.51
C GLN A 115 -2.36 21.65 0.92
N ILE A 116 -2.85 20.84 1.88
CA ILE A 116 -2.45 20.87 3.29
C ILE A 116 -1.11 20.14 3.44
N GLY A 117 0.00 20.87 3.39
CA GLY A 117 1.32 20.29 3.62
C GLY A 117 2.48 20.85 2.81
N ARG A 118 2.29 21.90 1.99
CA ARG A 118 3.36 22.61 1.25
C ARG A 118 4.28 23.41 2.18
N ARG A 119 4.90 22.74 3.15
CA ARG A 119 6.02 23.27 3.92
C ARG A 119 7.27 22.55 3.44
N ALA A 120 8.24 23.31 2.95
CA ALA A 120 9.59 22.80 2.70
C ALA A 120 10.15 22.30 4.03
N HIS A 121 10.03 20.99 4.26
CA HIS A 121 10.52 20.38 5.48
C HIS A 121 12.00 20.10 5.27
N ASP A 122 12.87 21.03 5.66
CA ASP A 122 14.33 20.89 5.60
C ASP A 122 14.84 19.99 6.75
N ARG A 123 14.24 18.81 6.89
CA ARG A 123 14.64 17.80 7.87
C ARG A 123 15.55 16.81 7.19
N ALA A 124 16.76 16.67 7.72
CA ALA A 124 17.64 15.57 7.38
C ALA A 124 17.03 14.24 7.88
N TRP A 125 16.76 13.33 6.96
CA TRP A 125 16.26 11.99 7.27
C TRP A 125 17.42 11.05 7.55
N THR A 126 17.33 10.30 8.65
CA THR A 126 18.28 9.25 8.99
C THR A 126 18.00 7.98 8.18
N ASP A 127 19.03 7.15 7.96
CA ASP A 127 18.87 5.85 7.28
C ASP A 127 17.79 4.98 7.96
N SER A 128 17.71 5.02 9.28
CA SER A 128 16.73 4.22 10.03
C SER A 128 15.30 4.69 9.79
N GLU A 129 15.07 6.00 9.65
CA GLU A 129 13.74 6.53 9.33
C GLU A 129 13.34 6.20 7.90
N LEU A 130 14.25 6.31 6.94
CA LEU A 130 13.96 5.96 5.54
C LEU A 130 13.64 4.47 5.38
N ILE A 131 14.42 3.61 6.04
CA ILE A 131 14.16 2.18 6.07
C ILE A 131 12.80 1.89 6.71
N ALA A 132 12.48 2.56 7.82
CA ALA A 132 11.19 2.39 8.48
C ALA A 132 10.01 2.81 7.57
N GLN A 133 10.14 3.91 6.83
CA GLN A 133 9.13 4.34 5.86
C GLN A 133 8.96 3.30 4.75
N ALA A 134 10.06 2.87 4.11
CA ALA A 134 10.01 1.84 3.08
C ALA A 134 9.37 0.53 3.59
N PHE A 135 9.66 0.15 4.82
CA PHE A 135 9.07 -1.02 5.47
C PHE A 135 7.56 -0.86 5.69
N ILE A 136 7.09 0.29 6.17
CA ILE A 136 5.65 0.57 6.36
C ILE A 136 4.90 0.46 5.03
N PHE A 137 5.42 1.08 3.97
CA PHE A 137 4.81 1.00 2.64
C PHE A 137 4.74 -0.44 2.12
N PHE A 138 5.82 -1.21 2.30
CA PHE A 138 5.84 -2.63 1.94
C PHE A 138 4.78 -3.42 2.72
N PHE A 139 4.75 -3.28 4.04
CA PHE A 139 3.82 -4.01 4.90
C PHE A 139 2.36 -3.66 4.58
N ALA A 140 2.06 -2.37 4.46
CA ALA A 140 0.73 -1.88 4.15
C ALA A 140 0.25 -2.35 2.77
N GLY A 141 1.11 -2.32 1.76
CA GLY A 141 0.76 -2.72 0.39
C GLY A 141 0.69 -4.24 0.20
N TYR A 142 1.43 -5.02 0.97
CA TYR A 142 1.47 -6.48 0.81
C TYR A 142 0.28 -7.17 1.50
N GLU A 143 -0.01 -6.86 2.77
CA GLU A 143 -1.07 -7.58 3.52
C GLU A 143 -2.45 -7.26 2.97
N THR A 144 -2.74 -5.96 2.85
CA THR A 144 -4.09 -5.47 2.55
C THR A 144 -4.54 -5.96 1.17
N VAL A 145 -3.63 -5.95 0.19
CA VAL A 145 -3.90 -6.40 -1.17
C VAL A 145 -4.03 -7.93 -1.23
N SER A 146 -3.11 -8.68 -0.61
CA SER A 146 -3.20 -10.15 -0.59
C SER A 146 -4.51 -10.62 0.06
N TRP A 147 -4.90 -9.99 1.16
CA TRP A 147 -6.15 -10.26 1.86
C TRP A 147 -7.36 -9.89 1.02
N SER A 148 -7.40 -8.69 0.44
CA SER A 148 -8.51 -8.23 -0.41
C SER A 148 -8.73 -9.14 -1.63
N ILE A 149 -7.66 -9.54 -2.32
CA ILE A 149 -7.74 -10.45 -3.47
C ILE A 149 -8.26 -11.82 -3.04
N SER A 150 -7.76 -12.35 -1.92
CA SER A 150 -8.19 -13.67 -1.42
C SER A 150 -9.67 -13.70 -1.09
N PHE A 151 -10.20 -12.66 -0.44
CA PHE A 151 -11.63 -12.56 -0.13
C PHE A 151 -12.49 -12.26 -1.37
N ALA A 152 -12.02 -11.43 -2.29
CA ALA A 152 -12.72 -11.21 -3.57
C ALA A 152 -12.88 -12.53 -4.34
N LEU A 153 -11.81 -13.31 -4.47
CA LEU A 153 -11.85 -14.62 -5.13
C LEU A 153 -12.74 -15.61 -4.40
N TYR A 154 -12.71 -15.61 -3.07
CA TYR A 154 -13.59 -16.45 -2.26
C TYR A 154 -15.07 -16.14 -2.49
N GLU A 155 -15.46 -14.86 -2.49
CA GLU A 155 -16.84 -14.45 -2.74
C GLU A 155 -17.29 -14.79 -4.17
N LEU A 156 -16.42 -14.55 -5.16
CA LEU A 156 -16.70 -14.91 -6.56
C LEU A 156 -16.84 -16.44 -6.75
N ALA A 157 -16.04 -17.24 -6.05
CA ALA A 157 -16.13 -18.70 -6.13
C ALA A 157 -17.42 -19.27 -5.54
N ILE A 158 -18.08 -18.54 -4.63
CA ILE A 158 -19.36 -18.95 -4.03
C ILE A 158 -20.55 -18.39 -4.81
N ALA A 159 -20.39 -17.21 -5.43
CA ALA A 159 -21.41 -16.53 -6.21
C ALA A 159 -21.14 -16.67 -7.72
N GLU A 160 -21.41 -17.86 -8.27
CA GLU A 160 -21.17 -18.20 -9.68
C GLU A 160 -21.88 -17.25 -10.65
N ASP A 161 -23.06 -16.75 -10.30
CA ASP A 161 -23.82 -15.77 -11.08
C ASP A 161 -23.11 -14.41 -11.16
N LEU A 162 -22.57 -13.94 -10.04
CA LEU A 162 -21.80 -12.70 -9.99
C LEU A 162 -20.46 -12.85 -10.73
N GLN A 163 -19.82 -14.01 -10.60
CA GLN A 163 -18.59 -14.33 -11.31
C GLN A 163 -18.81 -14.35 -12.82
N GLN A 164 -19.89 -14.97 -13.30
CA GLN A 164 -20.23 -15.01 -14.71
C GLN A 164 -20.49 -13.60 -15.26
N LYS A 165 -21.23 -12.78 -14.53
CA LYS A 165 -21.48 -11.39 -14.92
C LYS A 165 -20.21 -10.53 -14.97
N LEU A 166 -19.28 -10.72 -14.03
CA LEU A 166 -17.98 -10.05 -14.06
C LEU A 166 -17.16 -10.50 -15.26
N ARG A 167 -17.21 -11.80 -15.58
CA ARG A 167 -16.52 -12.34 -16.73
C ARG A 167 -17.06 -11.80 -18.05
N GLU A 168 -18.38 -11.65 -18.17
CA GLU A 168 -19.01 -11.02 -19.32
C GLU A 168 -18.52 -9.58 -19.52
N GLU A 169 -18.44 -8.78 -18.45
CA GLU A 169 -17.87 -7.41 -18.55
C GLU A 169 -16.39 -7.43 -18.99
N ILE A 170 -15.58 -8.38 -18.49
CA ILE A 170 -14.18 -8.54 -18.89
C ILE A 170 -14.08 -8.92 -20.37
N ASP A 171 -14.86 -9.89 -20.81
CA ASP A 171 -14.85 -10.39 -22.19
C ASP A 171 -15.34 -9.29 -23.16
N GLU A 172 -16.37 -8.52 -22.81
CA GLU A 172 -16.84 -7.36 -23.56
C GLU A 172 -15.78 -6.25 -23.64
N THR A 173 -15.06 -6.03 -22.53
CA THR A 173 -13.96 -5.06 -22.47
C THR A 173 -12.81 -5.48 -23.38
N GLU A 174 -12.40 -6.74 -23.33
CA GLU A 174 -11.33 -7.29 -24.19
C GLU A 174 -11.73 -7.26 -25.67
N ALA A 175 -12.98 -7.60 -26.00
CA ALA A 175 -13.48 -7.54 -27.37
C ALA A 175 -13.54 -6.10 -27.94
N SER A 176 -13.56 -5.09 -27.07
CA SER A 176 -13.53 -3.68 -27.50
C SER A 176 -12.12 -3.14 -27.79
N LEU A 177 -11.08 -3.91 -27.46
CA LEU A 177 -9.68 -3.54 -27.71
C LEU A 177 -9.27 -3.82 -29.16
N ALA A 178 -8.30 -3.06 -29.67
CA ALA A 178 -7.70 -3.35 -30.97
C ALA A 178 -6.84 -4.63 -30.91
N ASP A 179 -6.62 -5.28 -32.06
CA ASP A 179 -5.77 -6.48 -32.14
C ASP A 179 -4.37 -6.23 -31.54
N GLY A 180 -4.04 -6.97 -30.47
CA GLY A 180 -2.76 -6.89 -29.77
C GLY A 180 -2.66 -5.79 -28.71
N GLU A 181 -3.74 -5.05 -28.46
CA GLU A 181 -3.83 -4.10 -27.36
C GLU A 181 -4.13 -4.84 -26.04
N VAL A 182 -3.49 -4.39 -24.96
CA VAL A 182 -3.71 -4.90 -23.60
C VAL A 182 -4.58 -3.92 -22.84
N ILE A 183 -5.33 -4.41 -21.84
CA ILE A 183 -6.16 -3.56 -20.98
C ILE A 183 -5.27 -2.50 -20.31
N GLY A 184 -5.43 -1.25 -20.75
CA GLY A 184 -4.76 -0.08 -20.19
C GLY A 184 -5.41 0.41 -18.90
N TYR A 185 -4.77 1.39 -18.24
CA TYR A 185 -5.24 1.98 -16.98
C TYR A 185 -6.65 2.57 -17.10
N GLU A 186 -6.88 3.42 -18.11
CA GLU A 186 -8.17 4.07 -18.34
C GLU A 186 -9.29 3.05 -18.60
N LYS A 187 -8.99 2.03 -19.41
CA LYS A 187 -9.98 0.99 -19.72
C LYS A 187 -10.33 0.16 -18.50
N LEU A 188 -9.35 -0.22 -17.68
CA LEU A 188 -9.57 -0.93 -16.42
C LEU A 188 -10.45 -0.11 -15.47
N GLN A 189 -10.21 1.21 -15.37
CA GLN A 189 -11.02 2.09 -14.51
C GLN A 189 -12.46 2.25 -15.00
N SER A 190 -12.72 2.14 -16.30
CA SER A 190 -14.09 2.21 -16.85
C SER A 190 -14.93 0.95 -16.58
N MET A 191 -14.36 -0.13 -16.04
CA MET A 191 -15.05 -1.38 -15.75
C MET A 191 -15.91 -1.25 -14.48
N ARG A 192 -17.17 -0.88 -14.67
CA ARG A 192 -18.10 -0.54 -13.60
C ARG A 192 -18.41 -1.71 -12.67
N TYR A 193 -18.62 -2.91 -13.21
CA TYR A 193 -18.98 -4.07 -12.42
C TYR A 193 -17.77 -4.62 -11.65
N MET A 194 -16.57 -4.56 -12.24
CA MET A 194 -15.30 -4.78 -11.52
C MET A 194 -15.17 -3.87 -10.29
N ASP A 195 -15.41 -2.56 -10.45
CA ASP A 195 -15.40 -1.61 -9.33
C ASP A 195 -16.43 -1.96 -8.24
N MET A 196 -17.64 -2.37 -8.66
CA MET A 196 -18.68 -2.84 -7.73
C MET A 196 -18.23 -4.08 -6.95
N VAL A 197 -17.57 -5.05 -7.60
CA VAL A 197 -17.07 -6.28 -6.95
C VAL A 197 -15.99 -5.95 -5.92
N VAL A 198 -15.03 -5.08 -6.27
CA VAL A 198 -13.98 -4.63 -5.34
C VAL A 198 -14.58 -3.88 -4.16
N SER A 199 -15.49 -2.95 -4.42
CA SER A 199 -16.17 -2.15 -3.39
C SER A 199 -16.98 -3.03 -2.43
N GLU A 200 -17.74 -3.99 -2.95
CA GLU A 200 -18.53 -4.90 -2.12
C GLU A 200 -17.65 -5.84 -1.30
N THR A 201 -16.51 -6.28 -1.86
CA THR A 201 -15.51 -7.06 -1.12
C THR A 201 -14.98 -6.26 0.07
N LEU A 202 -14.59 -5.00 -0.13
CA LEU A 202 -14.07 -4.13 0.93
C LEU A 202 -15.16 -3.74 1.96
N ARG A 203 -16.41 -3.64 1.54
CA ARG A 203 -17.56 -3.38 2.42
C ARG A 203 -17.82 -4.57 3.35
N ARG A 204 -17.80 -5.80 2.81
CA ARG A 204 -18.09 -7.03 3.55
C ARG A 204 -16.91 -7.50 4.39
N TRP A 205 -15.70 -7.34 3.85
CA TRP A 205 -14.43 -7.68 4.47
C TRP A 205 -13.61 -6.41 4.62
N PRO A 206 -13.88 -5.57 5.63
CA PRO A 206 -13.05 -4.39 5.90
C PRO A 206 -11.76 -4.79 6.63
N PHE A 207 -10.60 -4.40 6.08
CA PHE A 207 -9.30 -4.68 6.72
C PHE A 207 -9.15 -3.93 8.05
N GLY A 208 -9.60 -2.67 8.09
CA GLY A 208 -9.58 -1.83 9.27
C GLY A 208 -10.95 -1.77 9.96
N THR A 209 -11.15 -2.54 11.03
CA THR A 209 -12.38 -2.50 11.82
C THR A 209 -12.44 -1.32 12.79
N VAL A 210 -11.28 -0.78 13.19
CA VAL A 210 -11.17 0.33 14.13
C VAL A 210 -10.20 1.38 13.58
N LEU A 211 -10.67 2.63 13.51
CA LEU A 211 -9.85 3.77 13.17
C LEU A 211 -9.61 4.62 14.42
N ASN A 212 -8.38 4.60 14.92
CA ASN A 212 -8.00 5.41 16.07
C ASN A 212 -7.84 6.88 15.66
N ARG A 213 -8.30 7.79 16.52
CA ARG A 213 -8.10 9.24 16.41
C ARG A 213 -7.70 9.78 17.78
N GLU A 214 -6.78 10.73 17.80
CA GLU A 214 -6.37 11.46 18.99
C GLU A 214 -6.70 12.95 18.79
N CYS A 215 -7.35 13.55 19.78
CA CYS A 215 -7.74 14.95 19.73
C CYS A 215 -6.51 15.81 20.00
N ASN A 216 -6.05 16.56 19.01
CA ASN A 216 -4.82 17.36 19.11
C ASN A 216 -5.03 18.71 19.82
N GLN A 217 -6.29 19.13 20.01
CA GLN A 217 -6.67 20.40 20.63
C GLN A 217 -8.00 20.23 21.36
N GLU A 218 -8.22 20.99 22.42
CA GLU A 218 -9.51 20.99 23.10
C GLU A 218 -10.62 21.42 22.14
N TYR A 219 -11.67 20.60 22.03
CA TYR A 219 -12.82 20.84 21.18
C TYR A 219 -14.09 20.58 21.98
N LEU A 220 -14.96 21.59 22.05
CA LEU A 220 -16.29 21.47 22.60
C LEU A 220 -17.19 20.87 21.52
N TYR A 221 -17.63 19.64 21.75
CA TYR A 221 -18.66 18.99 20.96
C TYR A 221 -20.02 19.48 21.47
N ASP A 222 -20.86 19.98 20.57
CA ASP A 222 -22.23 20.37 20.89
C ASP A 222 -23.14 19.17 20.61
N ASP A 223 -23.70 18.60 21.66
CA ASP A 223 -24.45 17.34 21.62
C ASP A 223 -25.87 17.52 21.02
N GLY A 224 -26.28 18.77 20.75
CA GLY A 224 -27.63 19.13 20.30
C GLY A 224 -28.63 19.34 21.42
#